data_AF-A0AAV8BS31-F1
#
_entry.id   AF-A0AAV8BS31-F1
#
_cell.length_a   1.000
_cell.length_b   1.000
_cell.length_c   1.000
_cell.angle_alpha   90.00
_cell.angle_beta   90.00
_cell.angle_gamma   90.00
#
_symmetry.space_group_name_H-M   'P 1'
#
loop_
_entity.id
_entity.type
_entity.pdbx_description
1 polymer ?
#
loop_
_entity_poly.entity_id
_entity_poly.type
_entity_poly.pdbx_seq_one_letter_code
_entity_poly.pdbx_strand_id
1 'polypeptide(L)'
;MSLTSPSNTSLCSSPSLSRPRVHLFRHHPTKLSQPLFPQLCISCTNSPKQSIFAIRASPATESQPSKSEGEGEQKFEEYEVVIDKPYGLKFTKGRDGGTYIDAIAPGSSADQASVFSVGDRVIATSAVFGDEIWPAAEYGRTMYTIRQRIGPLLMKMERRFGKWEGSGELTEKEIIRAERNSGVISNRVREIQMQNAMRKMEQKQQRADNLREGLKLYKSGKYEEALEKFESVLGLKPELEEVSIASYNVACCYSKLNQVQAGLSALKDSMEAGFEDFKAIRSDPDLENLRASEEFEPLMKKFDESFINENAINAIKSLFGFGKK
;
A
#
# COMPACT_ATOMS: atom_id res chain seq x y z
N MET A 1 47.52 -25.55 38.87
CA MET A 1 46.32 -26.03 39.58
C MET A 1 45.67 -24.81 40.21
N SER A 2 44.46 -24.33 39.92
CA SER A 2 43.40 -24.64 38.96
C SER A 2 42.53 -23.38 38.99
N LEU A 3 42.35 -22.66 37.88
CA LEU A 3 41.42 -21.52 37.81
C LEU A 3 40.08 -22.02 37.28
N THR A 4 39.05 -21.91 38.11
CA THR A 4 37.68 -22.33 37.82
C THR A 4 36.97 -21.23 37.03
N SER A 5 36.58 -21.55 35.80
CA SER A 5 35.63 -20.77 34.99
C SER A 5 34.20 -21.09 35.41
N PRO A 6 33.26 -20.12 35.45
CA PRO A 6 31.84 -20.45 35.44
C PRO A 6 31.34 -20.55 34.00
N SER A 7 30.69 -21.67 33.72
CA SER A 7 29.95 -22.00 32.50
C SER A 7 28.44 -21.94 32.75
N ASN A 8 27.66 -21.80 31.66
CA ASN A 8 26.19 -21.88 31.48
C ASN A 8 25.39 -20.58 31.75
N THR A 9 24.34 -20.18 31.03
CA THR A 9 23.45 -20.66 29.93
C THR A 9 22.47 -19.48 29.69
N SER A 10 21.99 -19.07 28.51
CA SER A 10 21.01 -19.71 27.61
C SER A 10 20.75 -18.70 26.47
N LEU A 11 21.02 -19.06 25.22
CA LEU A 11 20.55 -18.33 24.04
C LEU A 11 19.66 -19.30 23.28
N CYS A 12 18.36 -19.04 23.21
CA CYS A 12 17.38 -19.88 22.53
C CYS A 12 17.82 -20.14 21.07
N SER A 13 18.04 -21.41 20.75
CA SER A 13 18.26 -21.90 19.38
C SER A 13 17.21 -22.98 19.11
N SER A 14 16.28 -22.73 18.19
CA SER A 14 15.16 -23.62 17.86
C SER A 14 15.57 -24.79 16.93
N PRO A 15 14.98 -26.00 17.06
CA PRO A 15 15.25 -27.17 16.21
C PRO A 15 14.40 -27.19 14.92
N SER A 16 14.90 -27.84 13.87
CA SER A 16 14.27 -27.94 12.54
C SER A 16 13.29 -29.10 12.42
N LEU A 17 12.13 -28.89 11.77
CA LEU A 17 11.24 -29.98 11.36
C LEU A 17 10.58 -29.81 9.97
N SER A 18 10.23 -30.98 9.45
CA SER A 18 10.02 -31.45 8.07
C SER A 18 8.72 -31.01 7.36
N ARG A 19 8.78 -30.99 6.02
CA ARG A 19 7.69 -30.60 5.10
C ARG A 19 6.85 -31.80 4.63
N PRO A 20 5.50 -31.74 4.63
CA PRO A 20 4.68 -32.76 3.98
C PRO A 20 4.38 -32.43 2.51
N ARG A 21 4.23 -33.50 1.72
CA ARG A 21 4.05 -33.53 0.26
C ARG A 21 2.54 -33.52 -0.06
N VAL A 22 2.08 -32.61 -0.92
CA VAL A 22 0.67 -32.55 -1.36
C VAL A 22 0.56 -33.04 -2.81
N HIS A 23 -0.33 -34.01 -3.04
CA HIS A 23 -0.67 -34.58 -4.34
C HIS A 23 -1.60 -33.66 -5.15
N LEU A 24 -1.30 -33.51 -6.45
CA LEU A 24 -2.09 -32.78 -7.44
C LEU A 24 -3.12 -33.72 -8.09
N PHE A 25 -4.41 -33.37 -8.02
CA PHE A 25 -5.46 -33.91 -8.88
C PHE A 25 -5.72 -32.95 -10.07
N ARG A 26 -5.88 -33.54 -11.26
CA ARG A 26 -6.00 -32.88 -12.55
C ARG A 26 -7.45 -32.97 -13.04
N HIS A 27 -8.09 -31.85 -13.36
CA HIS A 27 -9.39 -31.84 -14.06
C HIS A 27 -9.27 -31.17 -15.44
N HIS A 28 -9.94 -31.75 -16.42
CA HIS A 28 -10.02 -31.32 -17.82
C HIS A 28 -11.17 -30.31 -18.04
N PRO A 29 -11.06 -29.36 -18.99
CA PRO A 29 -12.14 -28.43 -19.31
C PRO A 29 -12.98 -28.90 -20.52
N THR A 30 -14.30 -28.73 -20.42
CA THR A 30 -15.26 -28.84 -21.53
C THR A 30 -15.63 -27.45 -22.06
N LYS A 31 -15.71 -27.33 -23.39
CA LYS A 31 -16.03 -26.10 -24.14
C LYS A 31 -17.54 -25.82 -24.14
N LEU A 32 -17.94 -24.55 -24.14
CA LEU A 32 -19.28 -24.13 -24.58
C LEU A 32 -19.22 -22.87 -25.46
N SER A 33 -20.05 -22.90 -26.49
CA SER A 33 -20.17 -22.00 -27.64
C SER A 33 -21.00 -20.74 -27.38
N GLN A 34 -20.64 -19.64 -28.06
CA GLN A 34 -21.43 -18.41 -28.19
C GLN A 34 -22.51 -18.52 -29.29
N PRO A 35 -23.55 -17.66 -29.26
CA PRO A 35 -24.23 -17.23 -30.47
C PRO A 35 -24.21 -15.70 -30.70
N LEU A 36 -24.05 -15.35 -31.99
CA LEU A 36 -24.27 -14.05 -32.63
C LEU A 36 -25.77 -13.70 -32.72
N PHE A 37 -26.12 -12.41 -32.87
CA PHE A 37 -27.17 -11.86 -33.78
C PHE A 37 -27.23 -10.30 -33.72
N PRO A 38 -27.88 -9.57 -34.67
CA PRO A 38 -27.20 -8.66 -35.60
C PRO A 38 -27.60 -7.16 -35.51
N GLN A 39 -26.93 -6.37 -36.36
CA GLN A 39 -27.11 -4.94 -36.65
C GLN A 39 -28.47 -4.59 -37.26
N LEU A 40 -28.97 -3.39 -36.93
CA LEU A 40 -30.00 -2.70 -37.72
C LEU A 40 -29.58 -1.25 -37.99
N CYS A 41 -29.44 -0.93 -39.28
CA CYS A 41 -29.20 0.40 -39.82
C CYS A 41 -30.53 1.14 -39.98
N ILE A 42 -30.60 2.42 -39.61
CA ILE A 42 -31.59 3.37 -40.14
C ILE A 42 -30.88 4.69 -40.43
N SER A 43 -30.80 5.01 -41.72
CA SER A 43 -30.47 6.29 -42.30
C SER A 43 -31.69 7.20 -42.28
N CYS A 44 -31.52 8.49 -41.97
CA CYS A 44 -32.38 9.58 -42.44
C CYS A 44 -31.62 10.91 -42.42
N THR A 45 -31.54 11.51 -43.59
CA THR A 45 -31.02 12.83 -43.91
C THR A 45 -31.94 13.94 -43.38
N ASN A 46 -31.39 15.06 -42.91
CA ASN A 46 -31.85 16.41 -43.28
C ASN A 46 -30.91 17.49 -42.72
N SER A 47 -30.52 18.41 -43.59
CA SER A 47 -29.87 19.70 -43.32
C SER A 47 -30.69 20.78 -44.07
N PRO A 48 -30.41 22.09 -43.95
CA PRO A 48 -29.82 22.86 -42.85
C PRO A 48 -30.69 24.10 -42.51
N LYS A 49 -30.39 24.81 -41.41
CA LYS A 49 -30.45 26.29 -41.38
C LYS A 49 -29.32 26.82 -40.49
N GLN A 50 -28.49 27.67 -41.10
CA GLN A 50 -27.38 28.38 -40.49
C GLN A 50 -27.88 29.40 -39.46
N SER A 51 -27.22 29.45 -38.31
CA SER A 51 -27.18 30.62 -37.45
C SER A 51 -25.71 30.87 -37.10
N ILE A 52 -25.23 32.04 -37.46
CA ILE A 52 -23.88 32.53 -37.25
C ILE A 52 -23.74 32.90 -35.77
N PHE A 53 -22.77 32.33 -35.06
CA PHE A 53 -22.33 32.87 -33.77
C PHE A 53 -20.81 32.97 -33.69
N ALA A 54 -20.38 34.11 -33.18
CA ALA A 54 -19.02 34.61 -33.17
C ALA A 54 -18.14 33.89 -32.14
N ILE A 55 -16.97 33.44 -32.57
CA ILE A 55 -15.89 32.98 -31.69
C ILE A 55 -15.13 34.22 -31.23
N ARG A 56 -15.20 34.53 -29.92
CA ARG A 56 -14.31 35.50 -29.28
C ARG A 56 -13.21 34.74 -28.58
N ALA A 57 -12.08 34.56 -29.26
CA ALA A 57 -10.83 34.17 -28.62
C ALA A 57 -10.12 35.45 -28.15
N SER A 58 -9.91 35.60 -26.84
CA SER A 58 -9.04 36.64 -26.28
C SER A 58 -7.71 36.00 -25.87
N PRO A 59 -6.55 36.59 -26.21
CA PRO A 59 -5.25 36.08 -25.77
C PRO A 59 -4.99 36.43 -24.29
N ALA A 60 -4.20 35.56 -23.65
CA ALA A 60 -3.90 35.54 -22.22
C ALA A 60 -3.20 36.82 -21.71
N THR A 61 -3.53 37.20 -20.47
CA THR A 61 -2.88 38.30 -19.73
C THR A 61 -1.74 37.74 -18.89
N GLU A 62 -0.53 38.30 -19.03
CA GLU A 62 0.65 37.98 -18.21
C GLU A 62 0.53 38.54 -16.80
N SER A 63 0.88 37.73 -15.80
CA SER A 63 1.15 38.18 -14.42
C SER A 63 2.54 37.72 -13.97
N GLN A 64 3.33 38.66 -13.42
CA GLN A 64 4.70 38.49 -12.91
C GLN A 64 4.75 37.84 -11.51
N PRO A 65 5.92 37.33 -11.05
CA PRO A 65 6.00 36.18 -10.14
C PRO A 65 6.27 36.53 -8.67
N SER A 66 5.79 35.67 -7.76
CA SER A 66 6.31 35.54 -6.39
C SER A 66 6.97 34.18 -6.21
N LYS A 67 8.23 34.19 -5.77
CA LYS A 67 9.10 33.02 -5.59
C LYS A 67 8.65 32.10 -4.43
N SER A 68 8.65 30.79 -4.69
CA SER A 68 9.05 29.74 -3.73
C SER A 68 9.55 28.52 -4.51
N GLU A 69 10.62 27.92 -4.02
CA GLU A 69 11.45 26.89 -4.67
C GLU A 69 10.83 25.48 -4.62
N GLY A 70 11.12 24.63 -5.62
CA GLY A 70 10.90 23.18 -5.56
C GLY A 70 10.58 22.56 -6.92
N GLU A 71 11.39 21.56 -7.32
CA GLU A 71 11.20 20.57 -8.39
C GLU A 71 10.60 21.07 -9.72
N GLY A 72 11.40 21.04 -10.80
CA GLY A 72 11.05 21.56 -12.12
C GLY A 72 9.62 21.29 -12.57
N GLU A 73 8.73 22.26 -12.32
CA GLU A 73 7.35 22.25 -12.77
C GLU A 73 7.37 22.24 -14.30
N GLN A 74 6.98 21.11 -14.89
CA GLN A 74 6.60 21.12 -16.31
C GLN A 74 5.38 22.02 -16.42
N LYS A 75 5.61 23.27 -16.83
CA LYS A 75 4.57 24.27 -17.01
C LYS A 75 3.65 23.82 -18.13
N PHE A 76 2.53 23.20 -17.77
CA PHE A 76 1.50 22.85 -18.73
C PHE A 76 0.72 24.10 -19.13
N GLU A 77 0.33 24.18 -20.39
CA GLU A 77 -0.45 25.30 -20.91
C GLU A 77 -1.93 25.08 -20.59
N GLU A 78 -2.56 26.09 -19.99
CA GLU A 78 -3.99 26.08 -19.70
C GLU A 78 -4.80 26.78 -20.81
N TYR A 79 -5.98 26.26 -21.14
CA TYR A 79 -6.90 26.91 -22.07
C TYR A 79 -8.35 26.76 -21.62
N GLU A 80 -9.16 27.77 -21.93
CA GLU A 80 -10.59 27.78 -21.65
C GLU A 80 -11.40 27.59 -22.93
N VAL A 81 -12.49 26.84 -22.84
CA VAL A 81 -13.31 26.49 -23.98
C VAL A 81 -14.77 26.36 -23.58
N VAL A 82 -15.65 26.85 -24.45
CA VAL A 82 -17.10 26.69 -24.36
C VAL A 82 -17.56 25.84 -25.53
N ILE A 83 -18.24 24.73 -25.24
CA ILE A 83 -18.80 23.84 -26.28
C ILE A 83 -20.27 23.50 -25.99
N ASP A 84 -21.04 23.26 -27.05
CA ASP A 84 -22.44 22.87 -26.97
C ASP A 84 -22.64 21.36 -27.16
N LYS A 85 -23.78 20.84 -26.70
CA LYS A 85 -24.17 19.44 -26.98
C LYS A 85 -24.51 19.29 -28.47
N PRO A 86 -24.14 18.17 -29.12
CA PRO A 86 -23.36 17.05 -28.60
C PRO A 86 -21.86 17.36 -28.55
N TYR A 87 -21.26 17.28 -27.35
CA TYR A 87 -19.86 17.67 -27.13
C TYR A 87 -18.87 16.85 -27.97
N GLY A 88 -19.11 15.54 -28.11
CA GLY A 88 -18.22 14.64 -28.85
C GLY A 88 -16.88 14.34 -28.16
N LEU A 89 -16.78 14.56 -26.86
CA LEU A 89 -15.62 14.18 -26.04
C LEU A 89 -15.90 12.89 -25.29
N LYS A 90 -14.97 11.94 -25.36
CA LYS A 90 -14.92 10.77 -24.49
C LYS A 90 -13.87 11.00 -23.43
N PHE A 91 -14.21 10.71 -22.17
CA PHE A 91 -13.31 10.93 -21.04
C PHE A 91 -12.93 9.62 -20.34
N THR A 92 -11.71 9.58 -19.82
CA THR A 92 -11.18 8.46 -19.04
C THR A 92 -10.64 8.95 -17.68
N LYS A 93 -10.57 8.03 -16.71
CA LYS A 93 -10.09 8.31 -15.35
C LYS A 93 -8.59 8.11 -15.29
N GLY A 94 -7.85 9.14 -14.89
CA GLY A 94 -6.43 9.06 -14.57
C GLY A 94 -6.14 8.30 -13.27
N ARG A 95 -4.89 7.84 -13.11
CA ARG A 95 -4.41 7.23 -11.85
C ARG A 95 -4.47 8.20 -10.68
N ASP A 96 -4.20 9.47 -10.96
CA ASP A 96 -4.39 10.63 -10.06
C ASP A 96 -5.86 10.94 -9.75
N GLY A 97 -6.81 10.19 -10.31
CA GLY A 97 -8.25 10.42 -10.18
C GLY A 97 -8.78 11.54 -11.05
N GLY A 98 -7.95 12.17 -11.88
CA GLY A 98 -8.31 13.25 -12.80
C GLY A 98 -9.14 12.77 -14.00
N THR A 99 -9.68 13.73 -14.75
CA THR A 99 -10.48 13.48 -15.95
C THR A 99 -9.70 13.90 -17.19
N TYR A 100 -9.52 12.96 -18.12
CA TYR A 100 -8.68 13.14 -19.31
C TYR A 100 -9.47 12.84 -20.59
N ILE A 101 -9.14 13.51 -21.69
CA ILE A 101 -9.72 13.21 -23.00
C ILE A 101 -9.15 11.89 -23.53
N ASP A 102 -10.02 10.91 -23.74
CA ASP A 102 -9.72 9.59 -24.30
C ASP A 102 -9.86 9.58 -25.84
N ALA A 103 -10.90 10.24 -26.35
CA ALA A 103 -11.16 10.32 -27.78
C ALA A 103 -12.02 11.55 -28.12
N ILE A 104 -11.87 12.04 -29.34
CA ILE A 104 -12.66 13.14 -29.91
C ILE A 104 -13.43 12.56 -31.11
N ALA A 105 -14.74 12.75 -31.13
CA ALA A 105 -15.61 12.23 -32.20
C ALA A 105 -15.53 13.15 -33.42
N PRO A 106 -15.21 12.63 -34.63
CA PRO A 106 -15.19 13.43 -35.86
C PRO A 106 -16.53 14.11 -36.14
N GLY A 107 -16.51 15.37 -36.57
CA GLY A 107 -17.69 16.18 -36.90
C GLY A 107 -18.47 16.70 -35.69
N SER A 108 -18.02 16.45 -34.46
CA SER A 108 -18.65 16.97 -33.23
C SER A 108 -18.29 18.42 -32.94
N SER A 109 -18.96 19.03 -31.96
CA SER A 109 -18.65 20.39 -31.50
C SER A 109 -17.20 20.52 -31.00
N ALA A 110 -16.65 19.49 -30.35
CA ALA A 110 -15.24 19.50 -29.95
C ALA A 110 -14.27 19.40 -31.13
N ASP A 111 -14.60 18.60 -32.16
CA ASP A 111 -13.78 18.47 -33.37
C ASP A 111 -13.78 19.78 -34.17
N GLN A 112 -14.94 20.41 -34.34
CA GLN A 112 -15.10 21.71 -34.99
C GLN A 112 -14.36 22.83 -34.25
N ALA A 113 -14.28 22.78 -32.92
CA ALA A 113 -13.51 23.72 -32.13
C ALA A 113 -12.00 23.57 -32.40
N SER A 114 -11.52 22.36 -32.74
CA SER A 114 -10.11 22.07 -33.07
C SER A 114 -9.08 22.54 -32.04
N VAL A 115 -9.50 22.74 -30.78
CA VAL A 115 -8.63 23.17 -29.68
C VAL A 115 -8.15 22.01 -28.80
N PHE A 116 -8.90 20.91 -28.80
CA PHE A 116 -8.69 19.76 -27.92
C PHE A 116 -7.67 18.77 -28.49
N SER A 117 -6.88 18.18 -27.61
CA SER A 117 -5.99 17.06 -27.92
C SER A 117 -6.31 15.85 -27.05
N VAL A 118 -6.14 14.64 -27.59
CA VAL A 118 -6.24 13.40 -26.80
C VAL A 118 -5.17 13.44 -25.70
N GLY A 119 -5.59 13.13 -24.48
CA GLY A 119 -4.77 13.19 -23.27
C GLY A 119 -4.87 14.50 -22.49
N ASP A 120 -5.50 15.55 -23.01
CA ASP A 120 -5.69 16.80 -22.26
C ASP A 120 -6.53 16.56 -20.98
N ARG A 121 -6.18 17.27 -19.91
CA ARG A 121 -6.80 17.11 -18.58
C ARG A 121 -7.82 18.21 -18.33
N VAL A 122 -8.93 17.86 -17.71
CA VAL A 122 -9.92 18.84 -17.22
C VAL A 122 -9.46 19.38 -15.86
N ILE A 123 -9.22 20.69 -15.76
CA ILE A 123 -8.86 21.39 -14.51
C ILE A 123 -10.09 21.97 -13.82
N ALA A 124 -11.07 22.48 -14.58
CA ALA A 124 -12.29 23.05 -14.03
C ALA A 124 -13.47 22.88 -14.99
N THR A 125 -14.66 22.72 -14.44
CA THR A 125 -15.91 22.62 -15.22
C THR A 125 -16.95 23.55 -14.65
N SER A 126 -17.76 24.11 -15.53
CA SER A 126 -18.96 24.83 -15.12
C SER A 126 -19.96 23.93 -14.37
N ALA A 127 -20.72 24.52 -13.44
CA ALA A 127 -21.70 23.81 -12.61
C ALA A 127 -22.81 23.11 -13.44
N VAL A 128 -23.73 22.37 -12.83
CA VAL A 128 -24.87 21.82 -13.61
C VAL A 128 -25.83 22.93 -14.05
N PHE A 129 -25.96 23.97 -13.22
CA PHE A 129 -26.82 25.14 -13.43
C PHE A 129 -26.00 26.43 -13.25
N GLY A 130 -26.15 27.39 -14.16
CA GLY A 130 -25.43 28.67 -14.12
C GLY A 130 -24.04 28.62 -14.77
N ASP A 131 -23.33 29.74 -14.81
CA ASP A 131 -22.05 29.88 -15.54
C ASP A 131 -20.81 29.83 -14.64
N GLU A 132 -21.00 29.55 -13.35
CA GLU A 132 -19.90 29.43 -12.39
C GLU A 132 -19.02 28.23 -12.71
N ILE A 133 -17.71 28.47 -12.73
CA ILE A 133 -16.68 27.45 -12.96
C ILE A 133 -16.09 26.98 -11.63
N TRP A 134 -16.06 25.66 -11.43
CA TRP A 134 -15.51 25.04 -10.23
C TRP A 134 -14.35 24.11 -10.61
N PRO A 135 -13.31 23.99 -9.76
CA PRO A 135 -12.24 23.03 -9.98
C PRO A 135 -12.80 21.63 -10.21
N ALA A 136 -12.26 20.94 -11.21
CA ALA A 136 -12.65 19.60 -11.58
C ALA A 136 -12.23 18.66 -10.45
N ALA A 137 -13.23 18.14 -9.74
CA ALA A 137 -13.05 17.16 -8.70
C ALA A 137 -12.66 15.78 -9.30
N GLU A 138 -12.61 14.75 -8.45
CA GLU A 138 -12.45 13.36 -8.86
C GLU A 138 -13.36 13.00 -10.05
N TYR A 139 -12.85 12.15 -10.95
CA TYR A 139 -13.48 11.77 -12.23
C TYR A 139 -15.00 11.58 -12.18
N GLY A 140 -15.53 10.90 -11.16
CA GLY A 140 -16.96 10.65 -11.05
C GLY A 140 -17.80 11.92 -10.93
N ARG A 141 -17.35 12.89 -10.12
CA ARG A 141 -18.05 14.17 -9.90
C ARG A 141 -17.99 15.05 -11.14
N THR A 142 -16.81 15.16 -11.75
CA THR A 142 -16.58 15.92 -12.99
C THR A 142 -17.40 15.33 -14.16
N MET A 143 -17.48 14.00 -14.26
CA MET A 143 -18.32 13.38 -15.29
C MET A 143 -19.81 13.55 -15.02
N TYR A 144 -20.24 13.59 -13.76
CA TYR A 144 -21.63 13.87 -13.42
C TYR A 144 -22.03 15.28 -13.85
N THR A 145 -21.22 16.30 -13.56
CA THR A 145 -21.49 17.68 -13.96
C THR A 145 -21.57 17.82 -15.48
N ILE A 146 -20.58 17.28 -16.20
CA ILE A 146 -20.53 17.31 -17.67
C ILE A 146 -21.76 16.63 -18.29
N ARG A 147 -22.17 15.47 -17.78
CA ARG A 147 -23.32 14.72 -18.33
C ARG A 147 -24.65 15.44 -18.09
N GLN A 148 -24.84 15.96 -16.88
CA GLN A 148 -26.09 16.58 -16.46
C GLN A 148 -26.21 18.06 -16.85
N ARG A 149 -25.12 18.69 -17.33
CA ARG A 149 -25.08 20.10 -17.74
C ARG A 149 -26.23 20.44 -18.69
N ILE A 150 -26.95 21.52 -18.39
CA ILE A 150 -27.98 22.10 -19.25
C ILE A 150 -27.39 23.38 -19.86
N GLY A 151 -27.31 23.43 -21.19
CA GLY A 151 -26.71 24.54 -21.93
C GLY A 151 -25.22 24.33 -22.28
N PRO A 152 -24.52 25.41 -22.68
CA PRO A 152 -23.11 25.35 -23.08
C PRO A 152 -22.24 24.90 -21.91
N LEU A 153 -21.25 24.06 -22.18
CA LEU A 153 -20.27 23.58 -21.20
C LEU A 153 -19.01 24.41 -21.30
N LEU A 154 -18.76 25.24 -20.29
CA LEU A 154 -17.46 25.90 -20.09
C LEU A 154 -16.52 24.96 -19.32
N MET A 155 -15.31 24.80 -19.84
CA MET A 155 -14.23 24.03 -19.20
C MET A 155 -12.92 24.80 -19.24
N LYS A 156 -12.12 24.62 -18.19
CA LYS A 156 -10.70 24.97 -18.17
C LYS A 156 -9.89 23.67 -18.28
N MET A 157 -8.98 23.64 -19.23
CA MET A 157 -8.25 22.45 -19.66
C MET A 157 -6.75 22.68 -19.51
N GLU A 158 -6.01 21.60 -19.27
CA GLU A 158 -4.54 21.54 -19.27
C GLU A 158 -4.07 20.75 -20.48
N ARG A 159 -3.19 21.33 -21.31
CA ARG A 159 -2.56 20.62 -22.43
C ARG A 159 -1.57 19.59 -21.90
N ARG A 160 -1.75 18.32 -22.29
CA ARG A 160 -0.86 17.22 -21.86
C ARG A 160 -0.06 16.58 -22.99
N PHE A 161 -0.29 16.99 -24.24
CA PHE A 161 0.43 16.52 -25.42
C PHE A 161 0.53 14.98 -25.51
N GLY A 162 -0.55 14.26 -25.15
CA GLY A 162 -0.60 12.80 -25.15
C GLY A 162 0.10 12.11 -23.96
N LYS A 163 0.77 12.85 -23.06
CA LYS A 163 1.38 12.33 -21.83
C LYS A 163 0.40 12.44 -20.66
N TRP A 164 -0.47 11.44 -20.51
CA TRP A 164 -1.23 11.26 -19.28
C TRP A 164 -0.86 9.92 -18.63
N GLU A 165 -0.82 9.88 -17.30
CA GLU A 165 -0.34 8.73 -16.51
C GLU A 165 -1.27 7.49 -16.56
N GLY A 166 -2.17 7.41 -17.55
CA GLY A 166 -2.84 6.15 -17.91
C GLY A 166 -1.91 5.16 -18.63
N SER A 167 -0.79 5.64 -19.19
CA SER A 167 0.22 4.86 -19.92
C SER A 167 1.42 4.42 -19.05
N GLY A 168 1.33 4.51 -17.72
CA GLY A 168 2.39 4.01 -16.84
C GLY A 168 2.46 2.48 -16.82
N GLU A 169 3.59 1.91 -16.41
CA GLU A 169 3.69 0.47 -16.13
C GLU A 169 2.56 0.05 -15.16
N LEU A 170 1.90 -1.06 -15.44
CA LEU A 170 0.89 -1.64 -14.55
C LEU A 170 1.55 -2.02 -13.22
N THR A 171 0.86 -1.77 -12.10
CA THR A 171 1.35 -2.23 -10.81
C THR A 171 1.37 -3.76 -10.77
N GLU A 172 2.28 -4.37 -9.99
CA GLU A 172 2.33 -5.84 -9.83
C GLU A 172 0.96 -6.43 -9.50
N LYS A 173 0.16 -5.74 -8.67
CA LYS A 173 -1.19 -6.15 -8.27
C LYS A 173 -2.19 -6.16 -9.44
N GLU A 174 -2.09 -5.20 -10.35
CA GLU A 174 -2.96 -5.10 -11.54
C GLU A 174 -2.59 -6.14 -12.60
N ILE A 175 -1.28 -6.37 -12.81
CA ILE A 175 -0.79 -7.44 -13.69
C ILE A 175 -1.30 -8.79 -13.18
N ILE A 176 -1.10 -9.07 -11.89
CA ILE A 176 -1.56 -10.31 -11.28
C ILE A 176 -3.09 -10.45 -11.37
N ARG A 177 -3.86 -9.36 -11.17
CA ARG A 177 -5.32 -9.38 -11.28
C ARG A 177 -5.77 -9.63 -12.72
N ALA A 178 -5.18 -8.96 -13.69
CA ALA A 178 -5.49 -9.13 -15.10
C ALA A 178 -5.18 -10.54 -15.59
N GLU A 179 -4.05 -11.12 -15.18
CA GLU A 179 -3.66 -12.49 -15.54
C GLU A 179 -4.49 -13.57 -14.85
N ARG A 180 -4.88 -13.37 -13.58
CA ARG A 180 -5.84 -14.26 -12.91
C ARG A 180 -7.18 -14.26 -13.65
N ASN A 181 -7.64 -13.10 -14.09
CA ASN A 181 -8.89 -12.97 -14.84
C ASN A 181 -8.79 -13.56 -16.25
N SER A 182 -7.60 -13.56 -16.88
CA SER A 182 -7.39 -14.14 -18.21
C SER A 182 -7.20 -15.67 -18.19
N GLY A 183 -6.93 -16.26 -17.03
CA GLY A 183 -6.70 -17.70 -16.89
C GLY A 183 -5.35 -18.19 -17.45
N VAL A 184 -4.50 -17.27 -17.91
CA VAL A 184 -3.16 -17.57 -18.44
C VAL A 184 -2.11 -16.89 -17.56
N ILE A 185 -1.32 -17.69 -16.85
CA ILE A 185 -0.18 -17.19 -16.07
C ILE A 185 0.96 -16.92 -17.05
N SER A 186 1.29 -15.65 -17.27
CA SER A 186 2.38 -15.26 -18.14
C SER A 186 3.74 -15.42 -17.44
N ASN A 187 4.83 -15.30 -18.20
CA ASN A 187 6.18 -15.25 -17.65
C ASN A 187 6.37 -14.06 -16.69
N ARG A 188 5.60 -12.97 -16.86
CA ARG A 188 5.71 -11.76 -16.02
C ARG A 188 5.23 -12.01 -14.60
N VAL A 189 4.11 -12.70 -14.38
CA VAL A 189 3.68 -13.05 -13.02
C VAL A 189 4.65 -14.03 -12.35
N ARG A 190 5.21 -14.98 -13.10
CA ARG A 190 6.25 -15.87 -12.57
C ARG A 190 7.47 -15.10 -12.10
N GLU A 191 7.90 -14.11 -12.88
CA GLU A 191 9.02 -13.23 -12.51
C GLU A 191 8.70 -12.40 -11.27
N ILE A 192 7.52 -11.77 -11.20
CA ILE A 192 7.05 -11.03 -10.01
C ILE A 192 7.03 -11.93 -8.76
N GLN A 193 6.54 -13.16 -8.90
CA GLN A 193 6.53 -14.13 -7.80
C GLN A 193 7.94 -14.50 -7.36
N MET A 194 8.84 -14.74 -8.31
CA MET A 194 10.24 -15.05 -8.04
C MET A 194 10.93 -13.88 -7.33
N GLN A 195 10.76 -12.65 -7.81
CA GLN A 195 11.32 -11.44 -7.20
C GLN A 195 10.77 -11.22 -5.78
N ASN A 196 9.47 -11.39 -5.56
CA ASN A 196 8.88 -11.26 -4.23
C ASN A 196 9.37 -12.36 -3.27
N ALA A 197 9.55 -13.59 -3.76
CA ALA A 197 10.14 -14.67 -2.97
C ALA A 197 11.61 -14.37 -2.62
N MET A 198 12.40 -13.90 -3.58
CA MET A 198 13.78 -13.49 -3.36
C MET A 198 13.88 -12.35 -2.34
N ARG A 199 13.06 -11.30 -2.48
CA ARG A 199 12.99 -10.19 -1.52
C ARG A 199 12.62 -10.66 -0.12
N LYS A 200 11.66 -11.59 0.02
CA LYS A 200 11.29 -12.16 1.33
C LYS A 200 12.46 -12.96 1.94
N MET A 201 13.18 -13.74 1.12
CA MET A 201 14.35 -14.51 1.56
C MET A 201 15.51 -13.60 1.97
N GLU A 202 15.77 -12.53 1.21
CA GLU A 202 16.80 -11.53 1.50
C GLU A 202 16.50 -10.77 2.79
N GLN A 203 15.27 -10.32 3.00
CA GLN A 203 14.85 -9.69 4.26
C GLN A 203 15.02 -10.63 5.45
N LYS A 204 14.65 -11.91 5.30
CA LYS A 204 14.85 -12.91 6.35
C LYS A 204 16.34 -13.11 6.67
N GLN A 205 17.18 -13.18 5.64
CA GLN A 205 18.63 -13.31 5.82
C GLN A 205 19.21 -12.08 6.52
N GLN A 206 18.82 -10.88 6.08
CA GLN A 206 19.25 -9.63 6.68
C GLN A 206 18.84 -9.50 8.14
N ARG A 207 17.61 -9.90 8.51
CA ARG A 207 17.18 -9.94 9.92
C ARG A 207 18.02 -10.90 10.75
N ALA A 208 18.32 -12.09 10.23
CA ALA A 208 19.16 -13.06 10.92
C ALA A 208 20.59 -12.55 11.12
N ASP A 209 21.15 -11.85 10.13
CA ASP A 209 22.49 -11.27 10.20
C ASP A 209 22.54 -10.09 11.18
N ASN A 210 21.56 -9.19 11.13
CA ASN A 210 21.41 -8.10 12.09
C ASN A 210 21.26 -8.63 13.52
N LEU A 211 20.43 -9.66 13.74
CA LEU A 211 20.27 -10.26 15.07
C LEU A 211 21.59 -10.86 15.58
N ARG A 212 22.34 -11.57 14.73
CA ARG A 212 23.65 -12.13 15.07
C ARG A 212 24.67 -11.04 15.39
N GLU A 213 24.70 -9.97 14.61
CA GLU A 213 25.61 -8.84 14.80
C GLU A 213 25.28 -8.09 16.10
N GLY A 214 24.00 -7.80 16.34
CA GLY A 214 23.51 -7.19 17.57
C GLY A 214 23.93 -8.01 18.81
N LEU A 215 23.76 -9.33 18.77
CA LEU A 215 24.21 -10.21 19.87
C LEU A 215 25.74 -10.17 20.09
N LYS A 216 26.54 -9.99 19.03
CA LYS A 216 28.00 -9.87 19.14
C LYS A 216 28.40 -8.52 19.76
N LEU A 217 27.76 -7.44 19.33
CA LEU A 217 27.97 -6.09 19.86
C LEU A 217 27.56 -6.01 21.33
N TYR A 218 26.41 -6.60 21.66
CA TYR A 218 25.89 -6.69 23.02
C TYR A 218 26.88 -7.39 23.96
N LYS A 219 27.41 -8.55 23.56
CA LYS A 219 28.44 -9.28 24.32
C LYS A 219 29.75 -8.50 24.48
N SER A 220 29.99 -7.53 23.61
CA SER A 220 31.16 -6.65 23.66
C SER A 220 30.92 -5.39 24.51
N GLY A 221 29.74 -5.26 25.15
CA GLY A 221 29.36 -4.10 25.97
C GLY A 221 28.95 -2.86 25.17
N LYS A 222 28.81 -2.98 23.85
CA LYS A 222 28.42 -1.88 22.95
C LYS A 222 26.89 -1.87 22.80
N TYR A 223 26.19 -1.44 23.84
CA TYR A 223 24.73 -1.60 23.92
C TYR A 223 23.97 -0.72 22.94
N GLU A 224 24.44 0.50 22.66
CA GLU A 224 23.84 1.40 21.68
C GLU A 224 23.97 0.85 20.25
N GLU A 225 25.17 0.37 19.88
CA GLU A 225 25.39 -0.27 18.57
C GLU A 225 24.56 -1.57 18.44
N ALA A 226 24.41 -2.34 19.52
CA ALA A 226 23.58 -3.54 19.53
C ALA A 226 22.08 -3.20 19.37
N LEU A 227 21.62 -2.14 20.05
CA LEU A 227 20.25 -1.65 19.98
C LEU A 227 19.86 -1.30 18.54
N GLU A 228 20.73 -0.57 17.82
CA GLU A 228 20.51 -0.22 16.40
C GLU A 228 20.28 -1.49 15.54
N LYS A 229 21.05 -2.55 15.76
CA LYS A 229 20.91 -3.81 15.01
C LYS A 229 19.59 -4.52 15.34
N PHE A 230 19.19 -4.55 16.60
CA PHE A 230 17.92 -5.17 16.99
C PHE A 230 16.71 -4.37 16.48
N GLU A 231 16.76 -3.05 16.53
CA GLU A 231 15.71 -2.19 15.95
C GLU A 231 15.63 -2.33 14.43
N SER A 232 16.77 -2.52 13.75
CA SER A 232 16.79 -2.85 12.33
C SER A 232 16.06 -4.16 12.02
N VAL A 233 16.13 -5.18 12.90
CA VAL A 233 15.33 -6.41 12.75
C VAL A 233 13.83 -6.09 12.80
N LEU A 234 13.40 -5.28 13.77
CA LEU A 234 12.01 -4.88 13.95
C LEU A 234 11.48 -4.05 12.77
N GLY A 235 12.34 -3.27 12.11
CA GLY A 235 12.00 -2.51 10.90
C GLY A 235 11.81 -3.34 9.63
N LEU A 236 12.28 -4.59 9.58
CA LEU A 236 12.32 -5.44 8.38
C LEU A 236 11.15 -6.42 8.25
N LYS A 237 9.97 -6.07 8.79
CA LYS A 237 8.76 -6.94 8.80
C LYS A 237 9.06 -8.37 9.30
N PRO A 238 9.54 -8.49 10.54
CA PRO A 238 9.78 -9.79 11.19
C PRO A 238 8.49 -10.62 11.33
N GLU A 239 8.65 -11.94 11.41
CA GLU A 239 7.60 -12.84 11.91
C GLU A 239 7.51 -12.71 13.46
N LEU A 240 6.42 -13.17 14.09
CA LEU A 240 6.18 -12.97 15.53
C LEU A 240 7.32 -13.50 16.42
N GLU A 241 7.89 -14.66 16.09
CA GLU A 241 9.05 -15.23 16.81
C GLU A 241 10.28 -14.31 16.73
N GLU A 242 10.52 -13.66 15.57
CA GLU A 242 11.64 -12.73 15.43
C GLU A 242 11.39 -11.44 16.21
N VAL A 243 10.13 -10.97 16.29
CA VAL A 243 9.73 -9.83 17.13
C VAL A 243 9.99 -10.13 18.59
N SER A 244 9.52 -11.28 19.09
CA SER A 244 9.64 -11.63 20.50
C SER A 244 11.11 -11.67 20.94
N ILE A 245 11.98 -12.28 20.12
CA ILE A 245 13.42 -12.36 20.37
C ILE A 245 14.09 -10.98 20.26
N ALA A 246 13.81 -10.21 19.21
CA ALA A 246 14.44 -8.90 19.02
C ALA A 246 14.04 -7.91 20.12
N SER A 247 12.75 -7.82 20.45
CA SER A 247 12.25 -6.93 21.51
C SER A 247 12.77 -7.30 22.90
N TYR A 248 12.99 -8.59 23.19
CA TYR A 248 13.65 -9.02 24.43
C TYR A 248 15.07 -8.46 24.52
N ASN A 249 15.85 -8.60 23.44
CA ASN A 249 17.22 -8.09 23.41
C ASN A 249 17.27 -6.55 23.45
N VAL A 250 16.30 -5.87 22.84
CA VAL A 250 16.11 -4.42 22.98
C VAL A 250 15.86 -4.04 24.44
N ALA A 251 15.02 -4.79 25.15
CA ALA A 251 14.77 -4.55 26.58
C ALA A 251 16.05 -4.71 27.42
N CYS A 252 16.86 -5.74 27.13
CA CYS A 252 18.16 -5.91 27.76
C CYS A 252 19.11 -4.73 27.47
N CYS A 253 19.19 -4.26 26.23
CA CYS A 253 19.97 -3.06 25.88
C CYS A 253 19.51 -1.83 26.68
N TYR A 254 18.22 -1.52 26.66
CA TYR A 254 17.69 -0.37 27.39
C TYR A 254 17.89 -0.48 28.90
N SER A 255 17.79 -1.69 29.45
CA SER A 255 18.13 -1.97 30.85
C SER A 255 19.58 -1.61 31.14
N LYS A 256 20.54 -2.10 30.34
CA LYS A 256 21.98 -1.78 30.52
C LYS A 256 22.29 -0.29 30.34
N LEU A 257 21.53 0.40 29.50
CA LEU A 257 21.62 1.85 29.29
C LEU A 257 20.85 2.68 30.34
N ASN A 258 20.25 2.02 31.34
CA ASN A 258 19.44 2.63 32.39
C ASN A 258 18.23 3.44 31.87
N GLN A 259 17.71 3.07 30.69
CA GLN A 259 16.51 3.65 30.09
C GLN A 259 15.29 2.80 30.43
N VAL A 260 14.89 2.86 31.70
CA VAL A 260 13.91 1.94 32.30
C VAL A 260 12.58 1.91 31.55
N GLN A 261 12.03 3.06 31.19
CA GLN A 261 10.72 3.16 30.52
C GLN A 261 10.72 2.50 29.13
N ALA A 262 11.75 2.78 28.33
CA ALA A 262 11.91 2.17 27.01
C ALA A 262 12.13 0.65 27.12
N GLY A 263 12.91 0.21 28.11
CA GLY A 263 13.14 -1.21 28.37
C GLY A 263 11.88 -1.96 28.78
N LEU A 264 11.03 -1.39 29.66
CA LEU A 264 9.76 -2.00 30.05
C LEU A 264 8.78 -2.08 28.88
N SER A 265 8.75 -1.06 28.01
CA SER A 265 7.94 -1.11 26.78
C SER A 265 8.41 -2.23 25.86
N ALA A 266 9.71 -2.34 25.60
CA ALA A 266 10.26 -3.39 24.75
C ALA A 266 10.05 -4.80 25.33
N LEU A 267 10.15 -4.94 26.66
CA LEU A 267 9.88 -6.19 27.35
C LEU A 267 8.41 -6.60 27.20
N LYS A 268 7.48 -5.64 27.32
CA LYS A 268 6.06 -5.86 27.04
C LYS A 268 5.85 -6.33 25.61
N ASP A 269 6.45 -5.65 24.63
CA ASP A 269 6.32 -6.02 23.21
C ASP A 269 6.84 -7.44 22.94
N SER A 270 7.93 -7.84 23.63
CA SER A 270 8.45 -9.20 23.55
C SER A 270 7.44 -10.25 24.04
N MET A 271 6.80 -10.01 25.19
CA MET A 271 5.80 -10.91 25.75
C MET A 271 4.51 -10.93 24.91
N GLU A 272 4.05 -9.77 24.40
CA GLU A 272 2.90 -9.70 23.49
C GLU A 272 3.15 -10.44 22.16
N ALA A 273 4.41 -10.48 21.71
CA ALA A 273 4.82 -11.25 20.54
C ALA A 273 5.01 -12.76 20.81
N GLY A 274 4.78 -13.22 22.05
CA GLY A 274 4.79 -14.64 22.42
C GLY A 274 6.07 -15.12 23.13
N PHE A 275 6.83 -14.24 23.76
CA PHE A 275 7.92 -14.67 24.66
C PHE A 275 7.35 -15.22 25.98
N GLU A 276 7.58 -16.51 26.25
CA GLU A 276 6.94 -17.22 27.38
C GLU A 276 7.89 -17.56 28.53
N ASP A 277 9.21 -17.32 28.42
CA ASP A 277 10.16 -17.63 29.48
C ASP A 277 10.16 -16.54 30.58
N PHE A 278 9.02 -16.40 31.25
CA PHE A 278 8.83 -15.42 32.33
C PHE A 278 9.74 -15.69 33.54
N LYS A 279 10.25 -16.92 33.69
CA LYS A 279 11.22 -17.25 34.72
C LYS A 279 12.58 -16.65 34.39
N ALA A 280 13.01 -16.72 33.13
CA ALA A 280 14.19 -16.00 32.66
C ALA A 280 14.04 -14.50 32.91
N ILE A 281 12.93 -13.88 32.52
CA ILE A 281 12.69 -12.43 32.73
C ILE A 281 12.92 -12.01 34.19
N ARG A 282 12.41 -12.77 35.16
CA ARG A 282 12.52 -12.45 36.60
C ARG A 282 13.91 -12.65 37.19
N SER A 283 14.77 -13.42 36.53
CA SER A 283 16.10 -13.76 37.04
C SER A 283 17.24 -13.24 36.16
N ASP A 284 16.93 -12.64 35.01
CA ASP A 284 17.92 -12.16 34.06
C ASP A 284 18.73 -11.00 34.69
N PRO A 285 20.07 -11.14 34.80
CA PRO A 285 20.94 -10.05 35.27
C PRO A 285 20.96 -8.87 34.30
N ASP A 286 20.63 -9.06 33.04
CA ASP A 286 20.59 -7.98 32.06
C ASP A 286 19.38 -7.08 32.24
N LEU A 287 18.30 -7.61 32.82
CA LEU A 287 17.09 -6.86 33.15
C LEU A 287 17.09 -6.29 34.57
N GLU A 288 18.22 -6.30 35.29
CA GLU A 288 18.30 -5.86 36.69
C GLU A 288 17.74 -4.45 36.91
N ASN A 289 18.08 -3.49 36.04
CA ASN A 289 17.57 -2.12 36.14
C ASN A 289 16.07 -2.02 35.89
N LEU A 290 15.51 -2.88 35.03
CA LEU A 290 14.06 -2.95 34.84
C LEU A 290 13.37 -3.60 36.03
N ARG A 291 13.94 -4.70 36.57
CA ARG A 291 13.41 -5.40 37.74
C ARG A 291 13.40 -4.56 39.00
N ALA A 292 14.29 -3.58 39.11
CA ALA A 292 14.30 -2.62 40.20
C ALA A 292 13.18 -1.56 40.11
N SER A 293 12.51 -1.43 38.96
CA SER A 293 11.41 -0.50 38.76
C SER A 293 10.13 -0.98 39.45
N GLU A 294 9.39 -0.03 40.03
CA GLU A 294 8.05 -0.28 40.60
C GLU A 294 7.04 -0.76 39.55
N GLU A 295 7.28 -0.47 38.27
CA GLU A 295 6.39 -0.84 37.16
C GLU A 295 6.59 -2.28 36.65
N PHE A 296 7.69 -2.93 37.04
CA PHE A 296 8.01 -4.28 36.56
C PHE A 296 7.01 -5.33 37.08
N GLU A 297 6.73 -5.35 38.38
CA GLU A 297 5.79 -6.31 38.97
C GLU A 297 4.36 -6.17 38.42
N PRO A 298 3.78 -4.96 38.30
CA PRO A 298 2.51 -4.76 37.61
C PRO A 298 2.51 -5.24 36.16
N LEU A 299 3.62 -5.08 35.43
CA LEU A 299 3.76 -5.58 34.07
C LEU A 299 3.72 -7.12 34.05
N MET A 300 4.54 -7.77 34.88
CA MET A 300 4.61 -9.24 34.93
C MET A 300 3.27 -9.88 35.34
N LYS A 301 2.59 -9.29 36.33
CA LYS A 301 1.29 -9.79 36.81
C LYS A 301 0.23 -9.85 35.70
N LYS A 302 0.23 -8.90 34.76
CA LYS A 302 -0.71 -8.91 33.62
C LYS A 302 -0.56 -10.15 32.75
N PHE A 303 0.68 -10.62 32.55
CA PHE A 303 0.97 -11.80 31.74
C PHE A 303 0.86 -13.12 32.52
N ASP A 304 1.10 -13.10 33.83
CA ASP A 304 0.81 -14.26 34.68
C ASP A 304 -0.69 -14.57 34.72
N GLU A 305 -1.54 -13.54 34.91
CA GLU A 305 -2.99 -13.71 34.98
C GLU A 305 -3.58 -14.18 33.65
N SER A 306 -3.11 -13.67 32.51
CA SER A 306 -3.58 -14.13 31.20
C SER A 306 -3.22 -15.60 30.95
N PHE A 307 -1.99 -16.02 31.29
CA PHE A 307 -1.55 -17.40 31.13
C PHE A 307 -2.31 -18.36 32.06
N ILE A 308 -2.54 -17.98 33.32
CA ILE A 308 -3.34 -18.78 34.26
C ILE A 308 -4.78 -18.93 33.76
N ASN A 309 -5.39 -17.85 33.27
CA ASN A 309 -6.76 -17.89 32.74
C ASN A 309 -6.86 -18.76 31.49
N GLU A 310 -5.94 -18.65 30.53
CA GLU A 310 -5.95 -19.51 29.34
C GLU A 310 -5.75 -20.97 29.70
N ASN A 311 -4.81 -21.30 30.58
CA ASN A 311 -4.58 -22.67 31.01
C ASN A 311 -5.74 -23.24 31.80
N ALA A 312 -6.36 -22.46 32.69
CA ALA A 312 -7.56 -22.87 33.42
C ALA A 312 -8.73 -23.13 32.46
N ILE A 313 -8.96 -22.24 31.49
CA ILE A 313 -10.00 -22.40 30.46
C ILE A 313 -9.73 -23.65 29.61
N ASN A 314 -8.49 -23.87 29.19
CA ASN A 314 -8.11 -25.02 28.37
C ASN A 314 -8.21 -26.34 29.16
N ALA A 315 -7.84 -26.34 30.44
CA ALA A 315 -8.01 -27.49 31.32
C ALA A 315 -9.49 -27.82 31.55
N ILE A 316 -10.35 -26.82 31.77
CA ILE A 316 -11.80 -27.01 31.88
C ILE A 316 -12.38 -27.54 30.55
N LYS A 317 -12.00 -26.97 29.40
CA LYS A 317 -12.44 -27.46 28.09
C LYS A 317 -12.02 -28.91 27.82
N SER A 318 -10.82 -29.31 28.26
CA SER A 318 -10.34 -30.69 28.18
C SER A 318 -11.13 -31.63 29.11
N LEU A 319 -11.40 -31.19 30.34
CA LEU A 319 -12.12 -31.96 31.36
C LEU A 319 -13.62 -32.12 31.02
N PHE A 320 -14.22 -31.12 30.38
CA PHE A 320 -15.62 -31.09 29.95
C PHE A 320 -15.79 -31.31 28.44
N GLY A 321 -14.81 -31.92 27.78
CA GLY A 321 -14.88 -32.36 26.38
C GLY A 321 -15.92 -33.47 26.19
N PHE A 322 -17.20 -33.13 26.29
CA PHE A 322 -18.34 -33.98 25.95
C PHE A 322 -18.25 -34.39 24.49
N GLY A 323 -18.41 -35.70 24.27
CA GLY A 323 -18.05 -36.39 23.03
C GLY A 323 -18.61 -35.80 21.75
N LYS A 324 -17.74 -35.77 20.73
CA LYS A 324 -18.16 -35.84 19.34
C LYS A 324 -18.06 -37.29 18.89
N LYS A 325 -19.22 -37.94 18.82
CA LYS A 325 -19.48 -39.05 17.89
C LYS A 325 -19.60 -38.48 16.48
#